data_AF-A0A2V8PZ82-F1
#
_entry.id   AF-A0A2V8PZ82-F1
#
_cell.length_a   1.000
_cell.length_b   1.000
_cell.length_c   1.000
_cell.angle_alpha   90.00
_cell.angle_beta   90.00
_cell.angle_gamma   90.00
#
_symmetry.space_group_name_H-M   'P 1'
#
loop_
_entity.id
_entity.type
_entity.pdbx_description
1 polymer ?
#
loop_
_entity_poly.entity_id
_entity_poly.type
_entity_poly.pdbx_seq_one_letter_code
_entity_poly.pdbx_strand_id
1 'polypeptide(L)'
;MSSDTPREQPESYRPVSYVDLLKTNRNFRQLWLGQVVSQMGDWFNTIALYTIILNLTGSGRDVGLLLVARFLPSCLFGPLSGVVADRFSRRTIMIVSDVLRAVVVLGFLFVRR
;
A
#
# COMPACT_ATOMS: atom_id res chain seq x y z
N MET A 1 -56.64 -13.26 18.51
CA MET A 1 -56.14 -11.99 19.07
C MET A 1 -54.78 -11.74 18.45
N SER A 2 -54.77 -10.99 17.34
CA SER A 2 -53.56 -10.63 16.58
C SER A 2 -52.77 -9.62 17.41
N SER A 3 -51.58 -9.99 17.89
CA SER A 3 -50.62 -9.01 18.39
C SER A 3 -49.79 -8.52 17.20
N ASP A 4 -50.36 -7.58 16.45
CA ASP A 4 -49.64 -6.75 15.50
C ASP A 4 -48.54 -6.00 16.26
N THR A 5 -47.33 -6.53 16.18
CA THR A 5 -46.12 -5.83 16.64
C THR A 5 -45.69 -4.94 15.48
N PRO A 6 -45.67 -3.60 15.62
CA PRO A 6 -45.17 -2.73 14.56
C PRO A 6 -43.71 -3.09 14.28
N ARG A 7 -43.43 -3.56 13.06
CA ARG A 7 -42.05 -3.79 12.61
C ARG A 7 -41.40 -2.42 12.45
N GLU A 8 -40.58 -2.00 13.41
CA GLU A 8 -39.67 -0.88 13.25
C GLU A 8 -38.82 -1.15 12.00
N GLN A 9 -39.02 -0.34 10.96
CA GLN A 9 -38.22 -0.40 9.75
C GLN A 9 -36.80 0.04 10.14
N PRO A 10 -35.77 -0.78 9.90
CA PRO A 10 -34.40 -0.40 10.24
C PRO A 10 -34.03 0.88 9.47
N GLU A 11 -33.43 1.85 10.18
CA GLU A 11 -32.95 3.11 9.62
C GLU A 11 -32.27 2.87 8.26
N SER A 12 -32.68 3.64 7.25
CA SER A 12 -32.09 3.63 5.91
C SER A 12 -30.57 3.71 5.99
N TYR A 13 -29.89 2.58 5.76
CA TYR A 13 -28.43 2.53 5.65
C TYR A 13 -28.01 3.36 4.44
N ARG A 14 -27.62 4.62 4.67
CA ARG A 14 -27.04 5.46 3.62
C ARG A 14 -25.60 4.99 3.39
N PRO A 15 -25.26 4.51 2.20
CA PRO A 15 -23.88 4.13 1.92
C PRO A 15 -23.00 5.37 2.05
N VAL A 16 -22.05 5.33 2.99
CA VAL A 16 -21.09 6.42 3.18
C VAL A 16 -20.26 6.54 1.90
N SER A 17 -20.35 7.68 1.22
CA SER A 17 -19.59 7.89 -0.02
C SER A 17 -18.10 8.07 0.29
N TYR A 18 -17.22 7.57 -0.58
CA TYR A 18 -15.78 7.82 -0.48
C TYR A 18 -15.44 9.31 -0.45
N VAL A 19 -16.22 10.12 -1.19
CA VAL A 19 -16.08 11.58 -1.20
C VAL A 19 -16.41 12.17 0.17
N ASP A 20 -17.40 11.60 0.86
CA ASP A 20 -17.78 12.02 2.21
C ASP A 20 -16.70 11.67 3.23
N LEU A 21 -16.03 10.53 3.08
CA LEU A 21 -14.89 10.15 3.93
C LEU A 21 -13.69 11.08 3.75
N LEU A 22 -13.37 11.46 2.50
CA LEU A 22 -12.28 12.40 2.20
C LEU A 22 -12.56 13.81 2.76
N LYS A 23 -13.82 14.25 2.74
CA LYS A 23 -14.21 15.56 3.26
C LYS A 23 -14.28 15.57 4.79
N THR A 24 -14.93 14.57 5.37
CA THR A 24 -15.33 14.57 6.79
C THR A 24 -14.24 14.05 7.71
N ASN A 25 -13.39 13.10 7.26
CA ASN A 25 -12.39 12.47 8.11
C ASN A 25 -10.96 12.95 7.76
N ARG A 26 -10.43 13.85 8.60
CA ARG A 26 -9.09 14.44 8.42
C ARG A 26 -7.97 13.40 8.41
N ASN A 27 -8.05 12.39 9.28
CA ASN A 27 -7.03 11.34 9.37
C ASN A 27 -7.01 10.48 8.11
N PHE A 28 -8.19 10.10 7.60
CA PHE A 28 -8.32 9.36 6.35
C PHE A 28 -7.79 10.18 5.17
N ARG A 29 -8.12 11.48 5.10
CA ARG A 29 -7.63 12.36 4.05
C ARG A 29 -6.10 12.47 4.03
N GLN A 30 -5.46 12.60 5.20
CA GLN A 30 -4.00 12.65 5.29
C GLN A 30 -3.33 11.34 4.85
N LEU A 31 -3.87 10.19 5.29
CA LEU A 31 -3.40 8.88 4.84
C LEU A 31 -3.58 8.71 3.34
N TRP A 32 -4.74 9.09 2.79
CA TRP A 32 -5.04 8.97 1.38
C TRP A 32 -4.10 9.83 0.52
N LEU A 33 -3.91 11.10 0.88
CA LEU A 33 -2.98 11.98 0.17
C LEU A 33 -1.53 11.49 0.25
N GLY A 34 -1.09 11.04 1.43
CA GLY A 34 0.24 10.46 1.62
C GLY A 34 0.44 9.21 0.75
N GLN A 35 -0.58 8.37 0.64
CA GLN A 35 -0.56 7.18 -0.21
C GLN A 35 -0.51 7.55 -1.69
N VAL A 36 -1.30 8.53 -2.14
CA VAL A 36 -1.26 8.99 -3.54
C VAL A 36 0.14 9.48 -3.92
N VAL A 37 0.73 10.34 -3.10
CA VAL A 37 2.09 10.86 -3.35
C VAL A 37 3.12 9.73 -3.35
N SER A 38 3.03 8.80 -2.41
CA SER A 38 3.95 7.65 -2.31
C SER A 38 3.87 6.77 -3.56
N GLN A 39 2.65 6.41 -3.99
CA GLN A 39 2.44 5.61 -5.19
C GLN A 39 2.97 6.31 -6.44
N MET A 40 2.79 7.62 -6.57
CA MET A 40 3.37 8.39 -7.67
C MET A 40 4.90 8.33 -7.66
N GLY A 41 5.52 8.51 -6.49
CA GLY A 41 6.97 8.38 -6.33
C GLY A 41 7.50 7.01 -6.73
N ASP A 42 6.80 5.94 -6.36
CA ASP A 42 7.16 4.57 -6.73
C ASP A 42 7.10 4.34 -8.23
N TRP A 43 6.11 4.91 -8.93
CA TRP A 43 6.03 4.85 -10.39
C TRP A 43 7.16 5.60 -11.08
N PHE A 44 7.49 6.81 -10.62
CA PHE A 44 8.63 7.56 -11.15
C PHE A 44 9.95 6.83 -10.93
N ASN A 45 10.18 6.30 -9.72
CA ASN A 45 11.34 5.47 -9.42
C ASN A 45 11.42 4.25 -10.34
N THR A 46 10.28 3.64 -10.67
CA THR A 46 10.21 2.50 -11.59
C THR A 46 10.68 2.86 -13.00
N ILE A 47 10.17 3.95 -13.56
CA ILE A 47 10.55 4.43 -14.88
C ILE A 47 12.05 4.77 -14.89
N ALA A 48 12.52 5.54 -13.89
CA ALA A 48 13.92 5.91 -13.76
C ALA A 48 14.84 4.67 -13.71
N LEU A 49 14.47 3.66 -12.93
CA LEU A 49 15.24 2.44 -12.79
C LEU A 49 15.29 1.62 -14.09
N TYR A 50 14.18 1.52 -14.82
CA TYR A 50 14.15 0.87 -16.14
C TYR A 50 15.05 1.58 -17.14
N THR A 51 14.98 2.91 -17.19
CA THR A 51 15.85 3.72 -18.05
C THR A 51 17.32 3.55 -17.68
N ILE A 52 17.68 3.56 -16.39
CA ILE A 52 19.07 3.39 -15.94
C ILE A 52 19.61 2.01 -16.32
N ILE A 53 18.87 0.93 -16.06
CA ILE A 53 19.32 -0.42 -16.41
C ILE A 53 19.49 -0.57 -17.92
N LEU A 54 18.51 -0.11 -18.71
CA LEU A 54 18.61 -0.17 -20.17
C LEU A 54 19.82 0.61 -20.70
N ASN A 55 20.13 1.77 -20.14
CA ASN A 55 21.30 2.54 -20.55
C ASN A 55 22.62 1.88 -20.12
N LEU A 56 22.66 1.21 -18.96
CA LEU A 56 23.89 0.61 -18.44
C LEU A 56 24.22 -0.74 -19.09
N THR A 57 23.23 -1.61 -19.30
CA THR A 57 23.48 -2.95 -19.82
C THR A 57 23.07 -3.16 -21.27
N GLY A 58 22.19 -2.30 -21.81
CA GLY A 58 21.70 -2.41 -23.19
C GLY A 58 20.86 -3.67 -23.48
N SER A 59 20.56 -4.48 -22.46
CA SER A 59 19.95 -5.80 -22.59
C SER A 59 18.57 -5.85 -21.92
N GLY A 60 17.54 -6.21 -22.69
CA GLY A 60 16.18 -6.41 -22.16
C GLY A 60 16.08 -7.53 -21.12
N ARG A 61 17.07 -8.44 -21.05
CA ARG A 61 17.12 -9.51 -20.04
C ARG A 61 17.25 -8.95 -18.62
N ASP A 62 18.02 -7.90 -18.42
CA ASP A 62 18.26 -7.33 -17.10
C ASP A 62 17.05 -6.55 -16.59
N VAL A 63 16.27 -5.96 -17.49
CA VAL A 63 14.95 -5.40 -17.16
C VAL A 63 13.99 -6.51 -16.72
N GLY A 64 14.03 -7.66 -17.40
CA GLY A 64 13.27 -8.85 -16.99
C GLY A 64 13.66 -9.34 -15.58
N LEU A 65 14.96 -9.44 -15.30
CA LEU A 65 15.46 -9.79 -13.97
C LEU A 65 15.06 -8.77 -12.89
N LEU A 66 15.11 -7.47 -13.21
CA LEU A 66 14.64 -6.44 -12.30
C LEU A 66 13.15 -6.60 -11.97
N LEU A 67 12.31 -6.85 -12.98
CA LEU A 67 10.89 -7.10 -12.79
C LEU A 67 10.68 -8.28 -11.83
N VAL A 68 11.37 -9.40 -12.08
CA VAL A 68 11.34 -10.56 -11.19
C VAL A 68 11.76 -10.15 -9.77
N ALA A 69 12.88 -9.47 -9.60
CA ALA A 69 13.35 -9.02 -8.29
C ALA A 69 12.36 -8.08 -7.56
N ARG A 70 11.55 -7.31 -8.28
CA ARG A 70 10.51 -6.43 -7.69
C ARG A 70 9.25 -7.18 -7.29
N PHE A 71 8.80 -8.14 -8.09
CA PHE A 71 7.56 -8.87 -7.82
C PHE A 71 7.77 -10.09 -6.92
N LEU A 72 8.96 -10.70 -6.96
CA LEU A 72 9.27 -11.92 -6.23
C LEU A 72 9.04 -11.78 -4.71
N PRO A 73 9.49 -10.71 -4.02
CA PRO A 73 9.20 -10.53 -2.60
C PRO A 73 7.70 -10.49 -2.34
N SER A 74 6.94 -9.70 -3.10
CA SER A 74 5.49 -9.58 -2.93
C SER A 74 4.77 -10.90 -3.19
N CYS A 75 5.20 -11.69 -4.18
CA CYS A 75 4.64 -13.02 -4.45
C CYS A 75 4.93 -14.00 -3.31
N LEU A 76 6.16 -14.01 -2.78
CA LEU A 76 6.56 -14.92 -1.71
C LEU A 76 5.91 -14.55 -0.37
N PHE A 77 5.85 -13.25 -0.05
CA PHE A 77 5.30 -12.76 1.22
C PHE A 77 3.79 -12.50 1.18
N GLY A 78 3.14 -12.59 0.02
CA GLY A 78 1.69 -12.40 -0.14
C GLY A 78 0.86 -13.28 0.81
N PRO A 79 1.02 -14.61 0.81
CA PRO A 79 0.29 -15.49 1.74
C PRO A 79 0.61 -15.22 3.21
N LEU A 80 1.88 -14.94 3.52
CA LEU A 80 2.33 -14.60 4.88
C LEU A 80 1.71 -13.29 5.36
N SER A 81 1.50 -12.33 4.46
CA SER A 81 0.92 -11.03 4.78
C SER A 81 -0.50 -11.14 5.32
N GLY A 82 -1.29 -12.11 4.85
CA GLY A 82 -2.64 -12.39 5.36
C GLY A 82 -2.61 -12.89 6.81
N VAL A 83 -1.76 -13.88 7.09
CA VAL A 83 -1.61 -14.43 8.46
C VAL A 83 -1.13 -13.36 9.45
N VAL A 84 -0.22 -12.49 9.01
CA VAL A 84 0.26 -11.35 9.82
C VAL A 84 -0.84 -10.30 9.99
N ALA A 85 -1.60 -9.98 8.94
CA ALA A 85 -2.70 -9.02 8.99
C ALA A 85 -3.84 -9.46 9.91
N ASP A 86 -4.07 -10.76 10.02
CA ASP A 86 -5.10 -11.32 10.90
C ASP A 86 -4.67 -11.37 12.37
N ARG A 87 -3.35 -11.47 12.64
CA ARG A 87 -2.81 -11.59 14.00
C ARG A 87 -2.44 -10.27 14.67
N PHE A 88 -2.12 -9.22 13.91
CA PHE A 88 -1.60 -7.96 14.46
C PHE A 88 -2.49 -6.77 14.13
N SER A 89 -2.43 -5.72 14.96
CA SER A 89 -3.18 -4.49 14.68
C SER A 89 -2.65 -3.80 13.42
N ARG A 90 -3.55 -3.35 12.53
CA ARG A 90 -3.21 -2.65 11.28
C ARG A 90 -2.26 -1.48 11.49
N ARG A 91 -2.44 -0.76 12.60
CA ARG A 91 -1.58 0.38 12.98
C ARG A 91 -0.15 -0.06 13.27
N THR A 92 0.03 -1.15 14.01
CA THR A 92 1.35 -1.70 14.32
C THR A 92 2.05 -2.15 13.04
N ILE A 93 1.34 -2.84 12.14
CA ILE A 93 1.89 -3.30 10.86
C ILE A 93 2.38 -2.13 10.01
N MET A 94 1.60 -1.05 9.91
CA MET A 94 2.01 0.15 9.16
C MET A 94 3.27 0.78 9.75
N ILE A 95 3.30 1.03 11.06
CA ILE A 95 4.44 1.67 11.72
C ILE A 95 5.71 0.83 11.55
N VAL A 96 5.63 -0.48 11.79
CA VAL A 96 6.80 -1.38 11.63
C VAL A 96 7.27 -1.42 10.18
N SER A 97 6.36 -1.51 9.22
CA SER A 97 6.69 -1.50 7.79
C SER A 97 7.40 -0.21 7.37
N ASP A 98 6.90 0.95 7.82
CA ASP A 98 7.50 2.24 7.50
C ASP A 98 8.88 2.41 8.14
N VAL A 99 9.06 1.97 9.39
CA VAL A 99 10.37 1.99 10.06
C VAL A 99 11.36 1.07 9.34
N LEU A 100 10.97 -0.16 9.00
CA LEU A 100 11.83 -1.08 8.24
C LEU A 100 12.21 -0.50 6.87
N ARG A 101 11.24 0.09 6.15
CA ARG A 101 11.48 0.75 4.87
C ARG A 101 12.46 1.90 5.02
N ALA A 102 12.29 2.76 6.03
CA ALA A 102 13.22 3.85 6.30
C ALA A 102 14.64 3.34 6.58
N VAL A 103 14.79 2.27 7.37
CA VAL A 103 16.10 1.66 7.65
C VAL A 103 16.75 1.11 6.38
N VAL A 104 16.02 0.42 5.51
CA VAL A 104 16.54 -0.09 4.23
C VAL A 104 17.00 1.06 3.33
N VAL A 105 16.18 2.11 3.21
CA VAL A 105 16.50 3.29 2.38
C VAL A 105 17.72 4.03 2.94
N LEU A 106 17.81 4.21 4.26
CA LEU A 106 19.00 4.76 4.91
C LEU A 106 20.23 3.87 4.70
N GLY A 107 20.03 2.55 4.66
CA GLY A 107 21.04 1.56 4.30
C GLY A 107 21.71 1.84 2.95
N PHE A 108 20.96 2.30 1.95
CA PHE A 108 21.53 2.65 0.64
C PHE A 108 22.54 3.81 0.71
N LEU A 109 22.47 4.69 1.71
CA LEU A 109 23.49 5.73 1.89
C LEU A 109 24.87 5.12 2.20
N PHE A 110 24.91 3.95 2.87
CA PHE A 110 26.15 3.25 3.19
C PHE A 110 26.73 2.46 2.01
N VAL A 111 25.93 2.21 0.97
CA VAL A 111 26.36 1.51 -0.25
C VAL A 111 27.24 2.41 -1.14
N ARG A 112 27.28 3.72 -0.88
CA ARG A 112 28.21 4.66 -1.51
C ARG A 112 29.37 4.98 -0.57
N ARG A 113 30.24 3.99 -0.36
CA ARG A 113 31.66 4.16 -0.03
C ARG A 113 32.48 3.11 -0.73
#